data_AF-A0A101INB4-F1
#
_entry.id   AF-A0A101INB4-F1
#
_cell.length_a   1.000
_cell.length_b   1.000
_cell.length_c   1.000
_cell.angle_alpha   90.00
_cell.angle_beta   90.00
_cell.angle_gamma   90.00
#
_symmetry.space_group_name_H-M   'P 1'
#
loop_
_entity.id
_entity.type
_entity.pdbx_description
1 polymer ?
#
loop_
_entity_poly.entity_id
_entity_poly.type
_entity_poly.pdbx_seq_one_letter_code
_entity_poly.pdbx_strand_id
1 'polypeptide(L)' 'MKLNELKPNTGSIKTKKRVGRGNASGHGTTAGRGTKGQNSRSGSSIRPYFEGGQMPLSRRVPKRG' A
#
# COMPACT_ATOMS: atom_id res chain seq x y z
N MET A 1 24.37 -30.09 2.99
CA MET A 1 22.90 -30.14 2.92
C MET A 1 22.51 -30.80 1.61
N LYS A 2 21.56 -31.73 1.63
CA LYS A 2 20.96 -32.27 0.40
C LYS A 2 19.79 -31.38 -0.02
N LEU A 3 19.48 -31.34 -1.32
CA LEU A 3 18.41 -30.49 -1.86
C LEU A 3 17.03 -30.76 -1.23
N ASN A 4 16.76 -32.00 -0.82
CA ASN A 4 15.51 -32.44 -0.20
C ASN A 4 15.36 -32.04 1.29
N GLU A 5 16.40 -31.52 1.92
CA GLU A 5 16.41 -31.20 3.36
C GLU A 5 16.57 -29.69 3.61
N LEU A 6 16.51 -28.87 2.55
CA LEU A 6 16.66 -27.42 2.67
C LEU A 6 15.53 -26.84 3.51
N LYS A 7 15.90 -26.24 4.64
CA LYS A 7 15.01 -25.46 5.49
C LYS A 7 15.53 -24.04 5.62
N PRO A 8 14.67 -23.03 5.45
CA PRO A 8 15.07 -21.65 5.67
C PRO A 8 15.36 -21.40 7.15
N ASN A 9 16.18 -20.39 7.46
CA ASN A 9 16.41 -19.95 8.83
C ASN A 9 15.08 -19.48 9.46
N THR A 10 14.91 -19.72 10.76
CA THR A 10 13.69 -19.33 11.47
C THR A 10 13.43 -17.83 11.33
N GLY A 11 12.22 -17.46 10.90
CA GLY A 11 11.80 -16.07 10.70
C GLY A 11 12.29 -15.39 9.41
N SER A 12 13.12 -16.05 8.59
CA SER A 12 13.61 -15.49 7.33
C SER A 12 12.53 -15.31 6.26
N ILE A 13 11.42 -16.06 6.35
CA ILE A 13 10.31 -16.01 5.39
C ILE A 13 9.00 -15.73 6.11
N LYS A 14 8.23 -14.78 5.56
CA LYS A 14 6.84 -14.47 5.97
C LYS A 14 5.91 -14.64 4.79
N THR A 15 4.71 -15.16 5.04
CA THR A 15 3.68 -15.29 4.00
C THR A 15 3.14 -13.92 3.60
N LYS A 16 2.99 -13.69 2.29
CA LYS A 16 2.42 -12.43 1.78
C LYS A 16 0.92 -12.39 2.09
N LYS A 17 0.45 -11.23 2.55
CA LYS A 17 -0.97 -10.97 2.74
C LYS A 17 -1.67 -10.87 1.39
N ARG A 18 -2.68 -11.72 1.16
CA ARG A 18 -3.52 -11.69 -0.04
C ARG A 18 -4.85 -11.00 0.28
N VAL A 19 -5.07 -9.82 -0.29
CA VAL A 19 -6.33 -9.06 -0.13
C VAL A 19 -7.38 -9.54 -1.14
N GLY A 20 -8.67 -9.32 -0.85
CA GLY A 20 -9.78 -9.69 -1.74
C GLY A 20 -10.03 -11.20 -1.83
N ARG A 21 -9.70 -11.97 -0.77
CA ARG A 21 -9.84 -13.43 -0.72
C ARG A 21 -10.67 -13.87 0.50
N GLY A 22 -11.92 -13.39 0.56
CA GLY A 22 -12.88 -13.75 1.59
C GLY A 22 -12.81 -12.90 2.85
N ASN A 23 -13.94 -12.86 3.59
CA ASN A 23 -14.13 -11.97 4.73
C ASN A 23 -13.40 -12.41 5.99
N ALA A 24 -13.14 -13.71 6.16
CA ALA A 24 -12.36 -14.24 7.28
C ALA A 24 -10.95 -13.64 7.37
N SER A 25 -10.39 -13.17 6.25
CA SER A 25 -9.10 -12.48 6.20
C SER A 25 -9.14 -11.03 6.71
N GLY A 26 -10.33 -10.47 6.98
CA GLY A 26 -10.53 -9.05 7.28
C GLY A 26 -10.34 -8.10 6.08
N HIS A 27 -9.96 -8.63 4.90
CA HIS A 27 -9.64 -7.86 3.70
C HIS A 27 -10.45 -8.33 2.49
N GLY A 28 -11.63 -8.88 2.72
CA GLY A 28 -12.50 -9.41 1.68
C GLY A 28 -13.15 -8.30 0.87
N THR A 29 -14.30 -7.82 1.35
CA THR A 29 -15.22 -6.94 0.60
C THR A 29 -14.58 -5.67 0.05
N THR A 30 -13.84 -4.91 0.87
CA THR A 30 -13.26 -3.62 0.44
C THR A 30 -11.77 -3.68 0.14
N ALA A 31 -11.13 -4.84 0.33
CA ALA A 31 -9.68 -5.00 0.26
C ALA A 31 -8.89 -3.95 1.07
N GLY A 32 -9.49 -3.39 2.13
CA GLY A 32 -8.91 -2.31 2.95
C GLY A 32 -9.04 -0.90 2.39
N ARG A 33 -9.71 -0.71 1.24
CA ARG A 33 -9.86 0.60 0.57
C ARG A 33 -11.14 1.37 0.94
N GLY A 34 -12.00 0.81 1.79
CA GLY A 34 -13.32 1.37 2.08
C GLY A 34 -14.33 1.21 0.94
N THR A 35 -15.55 1.73 1.12
CA THR A 35 -16.67 1.58 0.17
C THR A 35 -16.80 2.75 -0.80
N LYS A 36 -16.34 3.95 -0.42
CA LYS A 36 -16.52 5.21 -1.15
C LYS A 36 -15.27 6.08 -1.03
N GLY A 37 -15.20 7.10 -1.88
CA GLY A 37 -14.07 8.04 -1.95
C GLY A 37 -13.26 7.85 -3.23
N GLN A 38 -12.46 8.85 -3.57
CA GLN A 38 -11.63 8.85 -4.78
C GLN A 38 -10.70 7.62 -4.78
N ASN A 39 -9.96 7.41 -3.68
CA ASN A 39 -8.98 6.32 -3.52
C ASN A 39 -9.57 4.90 -3.50
N SER A 40 -10.88 4.75 -3.32
CA SER A 40 -11.54 3.43 -3.43
C SER A 40 -11.78 3.01 -4.88
N ARG A 41 -11.67 3.94 -5.86
CA ARG A 41 -11.90 3.68 -7.29
C ARG A 41 -10.64 3.15 -7.97
N SER A 42 -10.82 2.37 -9.04
CA SER A 42 -9.72 1.92 -9.90
C SER A 42 -9.06 3.11 -10.60
N GLY A 43 -7.74 3.08 -10.73
CA GLY A 43 -6.97 4.15 -11.39
C GLY A 43 -6.90 5.47 -10.61
N SER A 44 -7.54 5.59 -9.45
CA SER A 44 -7.40 6.77 -8.60
C SER A 44 -5.99 6.87 -8.06
N SER A 45 -5.32 7.97 -8.36
CA SER A 45 -4.03 8.35 -7.80
C SER A 45 -4.05 9.84 -7.49
N ILE A 46 -3.80 10.17 -6.23
CA ILE A 46 -3.58 11.55 -5.81
C ILE A 46 -2.07 11.73 -5.76
N ARG A 47 -1.57 12.78 -6.44
CA ARG A 47 -0.14 13.10 -6.43
C ARG A 47 0.32 13.34 -4.98
N PRO A 48 1.46 12.80 -4.52
CA PRO A 48 1.88 12.92 -3.12
C PRO A 48 2.02 14.37 -2.61
N TYR A 49 2.32 15.31 -3.51
CA TYR A 49 2.49 16.74 -3.23
C TYR A 49 1.22 17.56 -3.47
N PHE A 50 0.08 16.93 -3.79
CA PHE A 50 -1.18 17.63 -4.01
C PHE A 50 -1.86 17.94 -2.67
N GLU A 51 -2.04 19.23 -2.38
CA GLU A 51 -2.66 19.73 -1.15
C GLU A 51 -4.14 20.14 -1.37
N GLY A 52 -4.87 19.43 -2.24
CA GLY A 52 -6.31 19.66 -2.40
C GLY A 52 -6.70 20.93 -3.17
N GLY A 53 -5.78 21.51 -3.94
CA GLY A 53 -5.98 22.77 -4.68
C GLY A 53 -5.15 23.93 -4.13
N GLN A 54 -4.59 23.79 -2.93
CA GLN A 54 -3.58 24.71 -2.40
C GLN A 54 -2.28 24.63 -3.20
N MET A 55 -1.56 25.75 -3.30
CA MET A 55 -0.19 25.74 -3.84
C MET A 55 0.70 24.83 -3.00
N PRO A 56 1.34 23.80 -3.61
CA PRO A 56 2.18 22.87 -2.88
C PRO A 56 3.30 23.56 -2.11
N LEU A 57 3.68 23.02 -0.96
CA LEU A 57 4.75 23.54 -0.11
C LEU A 57 6.05 23.84 -0.89
N SER A 58 6.43 22.97 -1.83
CA SER A 58 7.62 23.15 -2.67
C SER A 58 7.59 24.38 -3.58
N ARG A 59 6.41 24.96 -3.83
CA ARG A 59 6.23 26.23 -4.53
C ARG A 59 6.10 27.43 -3.59
N ARG A 60 5.69 27.20 -2.33
CA ARG A 60 5.53 28.24 -1.31
C ARG A 60 6.85 28.61 -0.65
N VAL A 61 7.73 27.63 -0.44
CA VAL A 61 9.01 27.83 0.24
C VAL A 61 10.04 28.36 -0.76
N PRO A 62 10.79 29.43 -0.43
CA PRO A 62 11.85 29.93 -1.30
C PRO A 62 12.97 28.89 -1.41
N LYS A 63 13.55 28.76 -2.60
CA LYS A 63 14.79 28.00 -2.77
C LYS A 63 15.92 28.84 -2.19
N ARG A 64 16.46 28.43 -1.03
CA ARG A 64 17.62 29.05 -0.40
C ARG A 64 18.81 28.08 -0.51
N GLY A 65 19.94 28.60 -0.98
CA GLY A 65 21.25 27.92 -0.96
C GLY A 65 21.96 28.17 0.35
#